data_AF-A0A919RFV4-F1
#
_entry.id   AF-A0A919RFV4-F1
#
_cell.length_a   1.000
_cell.length_b   1.000
_cell.length_c   1.000
_cell.angle_alpha   90.00
_cell.angle_beta   90.00
_cell.angle_gamma   90.00
#
_symmetry.space_group_name_H-M   'P 1'
#
loop_
_entity.id
_entity.type
_entity.pdbx_description
1 polymer ?
#
loop_
_entity_poly.entity_id
_entity_poly.type
_entity_poly.pdbx_seq_one_letter_code
_entity_poly.pdbx_strand_id
1 'polypeptide(L)'
;MTTRHLDVREDLAPHAVGEQARLKSSYEWLVEPCREFLAADRGVHYLAHYTGGIFDFALHVLGDPAVAARPGCAGAVSRIGGFQQAGRMMIFQVDRADDYLADLKTGGLIRTVVESGSGAAVCGHVRPYESLVAVTLDPSRVWDADKGMAELIGDIRGLVSLPDEDLGGFRRDAVPASHPLSGDLRTEYGAPDSDPLIERAARLTAAEVGPADLHYLAYYDHWSLRFAVDCFAHPDLVRFFTDTTPEARRAKYAELGSRAAVIAGDFGHAIRLVSRDKPVRIVLDVRQGAIYVRWLDTGRYLVGVTLDQSMVAAAERRLDTLRPHIAALFPVPADGAAPLTG
;
A
#
# COMPACT_ATOMS: atom_id res chain seq x y z
N MET A 1 23.32 -30.43 25.26
CA MET A 1 23.97 -29.38 24.46
C MET A 1 22.87 -28.45 23.98
N THR A 2 22.69 -27.33 24.67
CA THR A 2 21.55 -26.43 24.47
C THR A 2 22.10 -25.14 23.87
N THR A 3 21.83 -24.93 22.59
CA THR A 3 22.29 -23.77 21.83
C THR A 3 21.44 -22.56 22.23
N ARG A 4 22.02 -21.61 22.96
CA ARG A 4 21.44 -20.28 23.19
C ARG A 4 21.55 -19.49 21.89
N HIS A 5 20.41 -19.13 21.30
CA HIS A 5 20.34 -18.04 20.33
C HIS A 5 20.65 -16.73 21.08
N LEU A 6 21.81 -16.16 20.81
CA LEU A 6 22.17 -14.79 21.18
C LEU A 6 21.44 -13.85 20.21
N ASP A 7 20.37 -13.25 20.70
CA ASP A 7 19.71 -12.12 20.06
C ASP A 7 20.58 -10.87 20.35
N VAL A 8 21.52 -10.58 19.44
CA VAL A 8 22.34 -9.37 19.51
C VAL A 8 21.52 -8.23 18.94
N ARG A 9 20.71 -7.59 19.78
CA ARG A 9 20.29 -6.21 19.52
C ARG A 9 21.53 -5.34 19.69
N GLU A 10 22.18 -4.98 18.59
CA GLU A 10 23.12 -3.85 18.61
C GLU A 10 22.33 -2.62 19.07
N ASP A 11 22.67 -2.08 20.23
CA ASP A 11 22.20 -0.78 20.72
C ASP A 11 22.76 0.31 19.78
N LEU A 12 22.11 0.50 18.64
CA LEU A 12 22.35 1.65 17.77
C LEU A 12 21.94 2.91 18.53
N ALA A 13 22.85 3.88 18.61
CA ALA A 13 22.55 5.17 19.20
C ALA A 13 21.34 5.82 18.47
N PRO A 14 20.37 6.40 19.18
CA PRO A 14 19.18 6.97 18.57
C PRO A 14 19.55 8.12 17.61
N HIS A 15 18.86 8.19 16.47
CA HIS A 15 19.09 9.22 15.47
C HIS A 15 18.70 10.62 15.98
N ALA A 16 19.45 11.64 15.54
CA ALA A 16 19.10 13.03 15.83
C ALA A 16 17.83 13.45 15.06
N VAL A 17 16.78 13.83 15.79
CA VAL A 17 15.48 14.23 15.21
C VAL A 17 15.37 15.75 15.10
N GLY A 18 15.23 16.26 13.87
CA GLY A 18 14.85 17.65 13.58
C GLY A 18 13.33 17.83 13.62
N GLU A 19 12.88 19.05 13.93
CA GLU A 19 11.46 19.40 14.09
C GLU A 19 11.11 20.68 13.33
N GLN A 20 9.95 20.69 12.69
CA GLN A 20 9.28 21.87 12.14
C GLN A 20 7.85 21.91 12.67
N ALA A 21 7.43 23.01 13.27
CA ALA A 21 6.08 23.11 13.86
C ALA A 21 5.44 24.46 13.55
N ARG A 22 4.13 24.45 13.27
CA ARG A 22 3.31 25.65 13.11
C ARG A 22 2.63 26.08 14.41
N LEU A 23 2.28 25.13 15.28
CA LEU A 23 1.56 25.36 16.56
C LEU A 23 2.07 24.36 17.62
N LYS A 24 2.66 24.83 18.72
CA LYS A 24 3.40 23.95 19.66
C LYS A 24 2.62 23.39 20.84
N SER A 25 1.58 24.04 21.37
CA SER A 25 1.02 23.63 22.68
C SER A 25 -0.07 22.56 22.64
N SER A 26 -0.78 22.35 21.52
CA SER A 26 -1.92 21.41 21.44
C SER A 26 -1.56 19.99 21.03
N TYR A 27 -0.34 19.78 20.53
CA TYR A 27 0.11 18.49 19.97
C TYR A 27 1.29 17.86 20.71
N GLU A 28 1.71 18.40 21.86
CA GLU A 28 2.85 17.85 22.61
C GLU A 28 2.68 16.35 22.91
N TRP A 29 1.47 15.93 23.27
CA TRP A 29 1.11 14.52 23.52
C TRP A 29 1.29 13.61 22.29
N LEU A 30 1.28 14.18 21.08
CA LEU A 30 1.41 13.47 19.81
C LEU A 30 2.84 13.53 19.24
N VAL A 31 3.53 14.65 19.47
CA VAL A 31 4.90 14.87 19.01
C VAL A 31 5.86 13.86 19.63
N GLU A 32 5.72 13.55 20.92
CA GLU A 32 6.68 12.67 21.60
C GLU A 32 6.64 11.21 21.09
N PRO A 33 5.47 10.54 20.97
CA PRO A 33 5.41 9.22 20.33
C PRO A 33 5.97 9.22 18.90
N CYS A 34 5.72 10.28 18.12
CA CYS A 34 6.25 10.41 16.77
C CYS A 34 7.79 10.57 16.75
N ARG A 35 8.36 11.25 17.76
CA ARG A 35 9.80 11.44 17.93
C ARG A 35 10.48 10.13 18.30
N GLU A 36 9.93 9.43 19.28
CA GLU A 36 10.42 8.10 19.70
C GLU A 36 10.39 7.12 18.53
N PHE A 37 9.31 7.12 17.77
CA PHE A 37 9.16 6.30 16.56
C PHE A 37 10.28 6.54 15.53
N LEU A 38 10.56 7.81 15.21
CA LEU A 38 11.63 8.17 14.28
C LEU A 38 13.02 7.82 14.82
N ALA A 39 13.25 8.02 16.12
CA ALA A 39 14.53 7.72 16.76
C ALA A 39 14.83 6.20 16.77
N ALA A 40 13.81 5.35 16.76
CA ALA A 40 13.92 3.89 16.75
C ALA A 40 14.31 3.28 15.38
N ASP A 41 14.68 4.10 14.39
CA ASP A 41 15.07 3.71 13.02
C ASP A 41 14.15 2.66 12.40
N ARG A 42 12.83 2.93 12.36
CA ARG A 42 11.83 2.06 11.72
C ARG A 42 11.76 2.21 10.20
N GLY A 43 12.81 2.74 9.57
CA GLY A 43 12.87 2.96 8.12
C GLY A 43 12.12 4.22 7.64
N VAL A 44 11.51 4.98 8.54
CA VAL A 44 10.91 6.29 8.22
C VAL A 44 11.94 7.39 8.38
N HIS A 45 12.01 8.27 7.39
CA HIS A 45 13.01 9.35 7.33
C HIS A 45 12.40 10.73 7.61
N TYR A 46 11.11 10.88 7.31
CA TYR A 46 10.31 12.08 7.53
C TYR A 46 8.89 11.67 7.91
N LEU A 47 8.32 12.32 8.92
CA LEU A 47 6.97 12.09 9.43
C LEU A 47 6.30 13.44 9.66
N ALA A 48 5.09 13.62 9.15
CA ALA A 48 4.34 14.85 9.31
C ALA A 48 2.89 14.57 9.72
N HIS A 49 2.35 15.50 10.50
CA HIS A 49 0.97 15.48 10.98
C HIS A 49 0.16 16.58 10.32
N TYR A 50 -1.09 16.25 10.01
CA TYR A 50 -2.02 17.14 9.34
C TYR A 50 -3.42 17.02 9.93
N THR A 51 -4.09 18.16 10.06
CA THR A 51 -5.50 18.28 10.45
C THR A 51 -6.28 19.01 9.36
N GLY A 52 -7.29 18.35 8.79
CA GLY A 52 -8.09 18.90 7.67
C GLY A 52 -7.23 19.27 6.46
N GLY A 53 -6.15 18.53 6.21
CA GLY A 53 -5.17 18.82 5.15
C GLY A 53 -4.25 20.02 5.44
N ILE A 54 -4.34 20.61 6.63
CA ILE A 54 -3.45 21.68 7.10
C ILE A 54 -2.26 21.05 7.82
N PHE A 55 -1.06 21.47 7.44
CA PHE A 55 0.17 21.06 8.12
C PHE A 55 0.24 21.62 9.54
N ASP A 56 0.44 20.73 10.52
CA ASP A 56 0.62 21.07 11.92
C ASP A 56 2.11 21.02 12.33
N PHE A 57 2.75 19.86 12.16
CA PHE A 57 4.18 19.67 12.42
C PHE A 57 4.81 18.55 11.57
N ALA A 58 6.15 18.54 11.51
CA ALA A 58 6.96 17.47 10.95
C ALA A 58 8.18 17.18 11.83
N LEU A 59 8.58 15.92 11.82
CA LEU A 59 9.78 15.40 12.44
C LEU A 59 10.59 14.63 11.38
N HIS A 60 11.91 14.65 11.49
CA HIS A 60 12.76 13.95 10.51
C HIS A 60 14.15 13.62 11.05
N VAL A 61 14.78 12.58 10.52
CA VAL A 61 16.16 12.17 10.83
C VAL A 61 17.17 12.55 9.74
N LEU A 62 16.72 13.34 8.75
CA LEU A 62 17.50 13.67 7.55
C LEU A 62 18.79 14.46 7.81
N GLY A 63 18.88 15.14 8.94
CA GLY A 63 20.08 15.89 9.35
C GLY A 63 21.15 15.02 10.00
N ASP A 64 20.83 13.76 10.32
CA ASP A 64 21.77 12.81 10.88
C ASP A 64 22.80 12.39 9.80
N PRO A 65 24.12 12.51 10.05
CA PRO A 65 25.14 12.10 9.10
C PRO A 65 25.03 10.64 8.64
N ALA A 66 24.63 9.72 9.52
CA ALA A 66 24.45 8.31 9.19
C ALA A 66 23.30 8.11 8.20
N VAL A 67 22.22 8.89 8.34
CA VAL A 67 21.09 8.88 7.42
C VAL A 67 21.45 9.56 6.10
N ALA A 68 22.12 10.72 6.15
CA ALA A 68 22.50 11.48 4.97
C ALA A 68 23.47 10.73 4.05
N ALA A 69 24.27 9.82 4.61
CA ALA A 69 25.18 8.93 3.87
C ALA A 69 24.45 7.78 3.14
N ARG A 70 23.19 7.49 3.47
CA ARG A 70 22.42 6.41 2.81
C ARG A 70 22.11 6.78 1.35
N PRO A 71 22.09 5.80 0.43
CA PRO A 71 21.64 6.02 -0.95
C PRO A 71 20.24 6.67 -0.98
N GLY A 72 20.02 7.65 -1.86
CA GLY A 72 18.73 8.37 -1.96
C GLY A 72 18.51 9.48 -0.93
N CYS A 73 19.26 9.49 0.18
CA CYS A 73 19.14 10.47 1.26
C CYS A 73 20.04 11.71 1.08
N ALA A 74 21.00 11.68 0.15
CA ALA A 74 21.86 12.82 -0.13
C ALA A 74 21.03 14.09 -0.44
N GLY A 75 21.32 15.19 0.25
CA GLY A 75 20.59 16.45 0.12
C GLY A 75 19.11 16.38 0.51
N ALA A 76 18.65 15.37 1.26
CA ALA A 76 17.25 15.28 1.67
C ALA A 76 16.80 16.41 2.61
N VAL A 77 17.72 16.95 3.42
CA VAL A 77 17.43 18.12 4.29
C VAL A 77 16.96 19.33 3.48
N SER A 78 17.54 19.60 2.31
CA SER A 78 17.11 20.72 1.47
C SER A 78 15.77 20.46 0.78
N ARG A 79 15.25 19.22 0.81
CA ARG A 79 13.98 18.79 0.22
C ARG A 79 12.82 18.77 1.19
N ILE A 80 13.01 19.14 2.46
CA ILE A 80 11.95 19.06 3.50
C ILE A 80 10.65 19.76 3.09
N GLY A 81 10.73 20.97 2.51
CA GLY A 81 9.55 21.67 2.00
C GLY A 81 8.80 20.91 0.89
N GLY A 82 9.54 20.11 0.10
CA GLY A 82 8.96 19.19 -0.89
C GLY A 82 8.21 18.03 -0.23
N PHE A 83 8.73 17.45 0.85
CA PHE A 83 8.02 16.39 1.61
C PHE A 83 6.75 16.90 2.28
N GLN A 84 6.78 18.12 2.83
CA GLN A 84 5.58 18.76 3.37
C GLN A 84 4.49 18.93 2.31
N GLN A 85 4.87 19.40 1.12
CA GLN A 85 3.94 19.55 0.00
C GLN A 85 3.46 18.19 -0.52
N ALA A 86 4.34 17.17 -0.56
CA ALA A 86 3.99 15.80 -0.90
C ALA A 86 2.90 15.26 0.03
N GLY A 87 3.03 15.46 1.34
CA GLY A 87 2.02 15.01 2.32
C GLY A 87 0.67 15.69 2.14
N ARG A 88 0.62 16.99 1.82
CA ARG A 88 -0.63 17.68 1.48
C ARG A 88 -1.30 17.10 0.24
N MET A 89 -0.51 16.86 -0.81
CA MET A 89 -1.02 16.25 -2.04
C MET A 89 -1.50 14.82 -1.78
N MET A 90 -0.77 14.06 -0.97
CA MET A 90 -1.13 12.70 -0.59
C MET A 90 -2.50 12.67 0.07
N ILE A 91 -2.74 13.51 1.09
CA ILE A 91 -4.03 13.59 1.79
C ILE A 91 -5.16 13.95 0.82
N PHE A 92 -4.94 14.93 -0.05
CA PHE A 92 -5.95 15.29 -1.05
C PHE A 92 -6.31 14.12 -1.99
N GLN A 93 -5.33 13.30 -2.39
CA GLN A 93 -5.60 12.13 -3.23
C GLN A 93 -6.24 10.98 -2.45
N VAL A 94 -5.90 10.82 -1.16
CA VAL A 94 -6.57 9.88 -0.25
C VAL A 94 -8.04 10.23 -0.12
N ASP A 95 -8.39 11.50 0.13
CA ASP A 95 -9.80 11.94 0.23
C ASP A 95 -10.58 11.66 -1.06
N ARG A 96 -9.97 11.94 -2.23
CA ARG A 96 -10.59 11.64 -3.54
C ARG A 96 -10.76 10.15 -3.80
N ALA A 97 -9.79 9.34 -3.36
CA ALA A 97 -9.88 7.89 -3.47
C ALA A 97 -10.96 7.36 -2.53
N ASP A 98 -11.08 7.88 -1.30
CA ASP A 98 -12.12 7.50 -0.34
C ASP A 98 -13.52 7.77 -0.91
N ASP A 99 -13.76 8.97 -1.44
CA ASP A 99 -15.01 9.34 -2.12
C ASP A 99 -15.35 8.37 -3.25
N TYR A 100 -14.35 7.99 -4.05
CA TYR A 100 -14.53 7.05 -5.15
C TYR A 100 -14.85 5.63 -4.67
N LEU A 101 -14.25 5.20 -3.56
CA LEU A 101 -14.42 3.88 -2.97
C LEU A 101 -15.71 3.77 -2.12
N ALA A 102 -16.37 4.87 -1.78
CA ALA A 102 -17.57 4.89 -0.94
C ALA A 102 -18.72 4.00 -1.48
N ASP A 103 -18.79 3.83 -2.81
CA ASP A 103 -19.75 2.95 -3.48
C ASP A 103 -19.53 1.46 -3.18
N LEU A 104 -18.32 1.06 -2.80
CA LEU A 104 -18.00 -0.31 -2.43
C LEU A 104 -18.61 -0.69 -1.07
N LYS A 105 -19.05 0.24 -0.22
CA LYS A 105 -19.59 -0.12 1.12
C LYS A 105 -18.59 -0.93 1.98
N THR A 106 -17.29 -0.72 1.79
CA THR A 106 -16.20 -1.36 2.56
C THR A 106 -15.76 -0.55 3.78
N GLY A 107 -16.51 0.50 4.13
CA GLY A 107 -16.06 1.55 5.04
C GLY A 107 -15.04 2.49 4.38
N GLY A 108 -14.61 3.50 5.13
CA GLY A 108 -13.67 4.51 4.65
C GLY A 108 -12.25 3.98 4.51
N LEU A 109 -11.46 4.67 3.70
CA LEU A 109 -10.02 4.52 3.53
C LEU A 109 -9.34 4.93 4.84
N ILE A 110 -8.54 4.03 5.41
CA ILE A 110 -7.87 4.18 6.71
C ILE A 110 -6.35 4.27 6.57
N ARG A 111 -5.81 3.70 5.49
CA ARG A 111 -4.38 3.74 5.16
C ARG A 111 -4.17 3.75 3.64
N THR A 112 -3.11 4.38 3.20
CA THR A 112 -2.65 4.34 1.81
C THR A 112 -1.13 4.28 1.74
N VAL A 113 -0.62 3.40 0.88
CA VAL A 113 0.82 3.29 0.61
C VAL A 113 1.07 3.51 -0.86
N VAL A 114 2.03 4.36 -1.19
CA VAL A 114 2.50 4.61 -2.55
C VAL A 114 3.99 4.37 -2.58
N GLU A 115 4.40 3.29 -3.25
CA GLU A 115 5.80 2.92 -3.39
C GLU A 115 6.31 3.21 -4.81
N SER A 116 7.56 3.64 -4.89
CA SER A 116 8.32 3.91 -6.10
C SER A 116 9.71 3.24 -6.00
N GLY A 117 10.48 3.21 -7.09
CA GLY A 117 11.80 2.57 -7.12
C GLY A 117 12.83 3.09 -6.12
N SER A 118 12.64 4.29 -5.56
CA SER A 118 13.58 4.93 -4.62
C SER A 118 12.97 5.27 -3.26
N GLY A 119 11.77 4.76 -2.95
CA GLY A 119 11.14 4.97 -1.66
C GLY A 119 9.62 4.96 -1.70
N ALA A 120 8.98 5.28 -0.59
CA ALA A 120 7.53 5.26 -0.45
C ALA A 120 6.99 6.39 0.44
N ALA A 121 5.72 6.69 0.25
CA ALA A 121 4.92 7.49 1.17
C ALA A 121 3.80 6.62 1.76
N VAL A 122 3.62 6.73 3.08
CA VAL A 122 2.56 6.05 3.84
C VAL A 122 1.69 7.11 4.47
N CYS A 123 0.40 7.10 4.18
CA CYS A 123 -0.59 7.95 4.81
C CYS A 123 -1.53 7.08 5.65
N GLY A 124 -1.76 7.43 6.91
CA GLY A 124 -2.72 6.73 7.77
C GLY A 124 -3.50 7.70 8.64
N HIS A 125 -4.77 7.37 8.87
CA HIS A 125 -5.68 8.21 9.65
C HIS A 125 -5.59 7.86 11.14
N VAL A 126 -5.35 8.88 11.97
CA VAL A 126 -5.47 8.75 13.42
C VAL A 126 -6.94 8.80 13.81
N ARG A 127 -7.70 9.74 13.25
CA ARG A 127 -9.16 9.90 13.38
C ARG A 127 -9.69 10.69 12.18
N PRO A 128 -11.01 10.92 12.04
CA PRO A 128 -11.52 11.73 10.93
C PRO A 128 -10.80 13.08 10.81
N TYR A 129 -10.34 13.39 9.60
CA TYR A 129 -9.57 14.59 9.25
C TYR A 129 -8.18 14.73 9.89
N GLU A 130 -7.70 13.74 10.63
CA GLU A 130 -6.37 13.76 11.24
C GLU A 130 -5.52 12.63 10.69
N SER A 131 -4.41 13.00 10.05
CA SER A 131 -3.56 12.06 9.32
C SER A 131 -2.09 12.22 9.67
N LEU A 132 -1.39 11.10 9.71
CA LEU A 132 0.07 11.07 9.65
C LEU A 132 0.52 10.66 8.25
N VAL A 133 1.52 11.37 7.73
CA VAL A 133 2.19 11.02 6.48
C VAL A 133 3.67 10.78 6.76
N ALA A 134 4.11 9.56 6.50
CA ALA A 134 5.51 9.17 6.55
C ALA A 134 6.11 9.02 5.16
N VAL A 135 7.41 9.29 5.09
CA VAL A 135 8.23 9.09 3.90
C VAL A 135 9.42 8.21 4.26
N THR A 136 9.65 7.19 3.46
CA THR A 136 10.91 6.46 3.42
C THR A 136 11.63 6.71 2.10
N LEU A 137 12.94 6.93 2.19
CA LEU A 137 13.85 7.09 1.05
C LEU A 137 14.65 5.80 0.79
N ASP A 138 14.32 4.72 1.50
CA ASP A 138 14.94 3.41 1.37
C ASP A 138 13.90 2.40 0.89
N PRO A 139 13.92 1.99 -0.40
CA PRO A 139 12.94 1.06 -0.95
C PRO A 139 12.98 -0.32 -0.27
N SER A 140 14.12 -0.72 0.30
CA SER A 140 14.24 -2.01 1.00
C SER A 140 13.52 -2.04 2.34
N ARG A 141 13.18 -0.86 2.89
CA ARG A 141 12.58 -0.69 4.22
C ARG A 141 11.14 -0.22 4.18
N VAL A 142 10.50 -0.26 3.02
CA VAL A 142 9.10 0.15 2.86
C VAL A 142 8.18 -0.66 3.77
N TRP A 143 8.39 -1.98 3.86
CA TRP A 143 7.60 -2.84 4.73
C TRP A 143 7.73 -2.49 6.23
N ASP A 144 8.96 -2.23 6.69
CA ASP A 144 9.22 -1.84 8.07
C ASP A 144 8.61 -0.48 8.40
N ALA A 145 8.75 0.48 7.49
CA ALA A 145 8.19 1.83 7.62
C ALA A 145 6.67 1.78 7.72
N ASP A 146 6.04 0.96 6.89
CA ASP A 146 4.60 0.78 6.82
C ASP A 146 4.04 0.08 8.05
N LYS A 147 4.63 -1.06 8.46
CA LYS A 147 4.28 -1.74 9.71
C LYS A 147 4.48 -0.84 10.93
N GLY A 148 5.62 -0.14 10.99
CA GLY A 148 5.91 0.78 12.07
C GLY A 148 4.93 1.95 12.15
N MET A 149 4.48 2.47 11.00
CA MET A 149 3.44 3.51 10.94
C MET A 149 2.09 3.01 11.43
N ALA A 150 1.71 1.78 11.09
CA ALA A 150 0.49 1.16 11.61
C ALA A 150 0.54 1.00 13.14
N GLU A 151 1.67 0.54 13.68
CA GLU A 151 1.90 0.45 15.13
C GLU A 151 1.80 1.82 15.81
N LEU A 152 2.51 2.83 15.29
CA LEU A 152 2.48 4.20 15.81
C LEU A 152 1.06 4.77 15.84
N ILE A 153 0.30 4.64 14.75
CA ILE A 153 -1.07 5.15 14.67
C ILE A 153 -1.97 4.40 15.67
N GLY A 154 -1.82 3.08 15.79
CA GLY A 154 -2.55 2.29 16.77
C GLY A 154 -2.30 2.77 18.21
N ASP A 155 -1.05 3.05 18.55
CA ASP A 155 -0.66 3.55 19.87
C ASP A 155 -1.26 4.95 20.13
N ILE A 156 -1.14 5.86 19.16
CA ILE A 156 -1.72 7.21 19.24
C ILE A 156 -3.25 7.15 19.42
N ARG A 157 -3.93 6.27 18.68
CA ARG A 157 -5.37 6.05 18.83
C ARG A 157 -5.73 5.54 20.22
N GLY A 158 -4.92 4.64 20.77
CA GLY A 158 -5.04 4.17 22.15
C GLY A 158 -4.94 5.29 23.17
N LEU A 159 -4.03 6.25 22.98
CA LEU A 159 -3.90 7.43 23.86
C LEU A 159 -5.16 8.29 23.91
N VAL A 160 -5.95 8.31 22.82
CA VAL A 160 -7.24 9.04 22.74
C VAL A 160 -8.46 8.13 22.87
N SER A 161 -8.28 6.90 23.38
CA SER A 161 -9.35 5.91 23.61
C SER A 161 -10.15 5.53 22.35
N LEU A 162 -9.53 5.60 21.18
CA LEU A 162 -10.10 5.07 19.94
C LEU A 162 -9.68 3.60 19.74
N PRO A 163 -10.54 2.76 19.15
CA PRO A 163 -10.19 1.38 18.84
C PRO A 163 -9.10 1.33 17.77
N ASP A 164 -8.28 0.30 17.81
CA ASP A 164 -7.33 -0.01 16.74
C ASP A 164 -8.10 -0.47 15.49
N GLU A 165 -7.70 0.03 14.32
CA GLU A 165 -8.27 -0.34 13.02
C GLU A 165 -7.45 -1.45 12.32
N ASP A 166 -6.37 -1.95 12.94
CA ASP A 166 -5.46 -2.96 12.38
C ASP A 166 -4.99 -2.55 10.97
N LEU A 167 -4.45 -1.33 10.87
CA LEU A 167 -3.95 -0.77 9.60
C LEU A 167 -2.96 -1.76 8.99
N GLY A 168 -3.22 -2.21 7.76
CA GLY A 168 -2.40 -3.19 7.06
C GLY A 168 -2.54 -4.64 7.53
N GLY A 169 -3.39 -4.95 8.51
CA GLY A 169 -3.59 -6.32 8.99
C GLY A 169 -2.35 -6.90 9.67
N PHE A 170 -1.54 -6.06 10.32
CA PHE A 170 -0.27 -6.49 10.92
C PHE A 170 -0.43 -7.12 12.30
N ARG A 171 -1.56 -6.93 13.00
CA ARG A 171 -1.72 -7.41 14.39
C ARG A 171 -1.71 -8.93 14.54
N ARG A 172 -2.12 -9.66 13.52
CA ARG A 172 -2.21 -11.13 13.57
C ARG A 172 -1.00 -11.84 12.97
N ASP A 173 -0.01 -11.11 12.45
CA ASP A 173 1.10 -11.65 11.65
C ASP A 173 0.62 -12.73 10.65
N ALA A 174 -0.55 -12.48 10.02
CA ALA A 174 -1.27 -13.49 9.25
C ALA A 174 -0.44 -13.98 8.05
N VAL A 175 -0.16 -15.27 7.95
CA VAL A 175 0.58 -15.83 6.80
C VAL A 175 -0.37 -16.16 5.65
N PRO A 176 0.08 -16.08 4.39
CA PRO A 176 -0.72 -16.53 3.25
C PRO A 176 -1.20 -17.98 3.45
N ALA A 177 -2.50 -18.22 3.33
CA ALA A 177 -3.09 -19.55 3.53
C ALA A 177 -2.88 -20.47 2.32
N SER A 178 -2.76 -21.78 2.51
CA SER A 178 -2.88 -22.69 1.36
C SER A 178 -4.35 -22.80 0.96
N HIS A 179 -4.67 -22.49 -0.29
CA HIS A 179 -6.02 -22.65 -0.82
C HIS A 179 -6.11 -23.98 -1.57
N PRO A 180 -6.99 -24.92 -1.17
CA PRO A 180 -7.40 -25.95 -2.10
C PRO A 180 -8.06 -25.26 -3.30
N LEU A 181 -7.82 -25.75 -4.53
CA LEU A 181 -8.51 -25.24 -5.71
C LEU A 181 -10.03 -25.31 -5.45
N SER A 182 -10.66 -24.16 -5.28
CA SER A 182 -12.08 -24.08 -5.01
C SER A 182 -12.86 -24.21 -6.33
N GLY A 183 -13.89 -25.06 -6.33
CA GLY A 183 -14.84 -25.14 -7.44
C GLY A 183 -15.66 -23.86 -7.64
N ASP A 184 -15.60 -22.93 -6.69
CA ASP A 184 -16.38 -21.68 -6.68
C ASP A 184 -15.60 -20.49 -7.29
N LEU A 185 -14.42 -20.75 -7.88
CA LEU A 185 -13.67 -19.72 -8.58
C LEU A 185 -14.36 -19.33 -9.88
N ARG A 186 -14.59 -18.03 -10.06
CA ARG A 186 -15.04 -17.45 -11.30
C ARG A 186 -13.84 -16.83 -12.02
N THR A 187 -13.68 -17.15 -13.30
CA THR A 187 -12.74 -16.47 -14.20
C THR A 187 -13.52 -15.70 -15.26
N GLU A 188 -13.18 -14.44 -15.44
CA GLU A 188 -13.70 -13.57 -16.50
C GLU A 188 -12.56 -13.15 -17.41
N TYR A 189 -12.74 -13.27 -18.73
CA TYR A 189 -11.78 -12.81 -19.73
C TYR A 189 -12.27 -11.52 -20.36
N GLY A 190 -11.37 -10.56 -20.59
CA GLY A 190 -11.74 -9.27 -21.18
C GLY A 190 -11.96 -9.31 -22.69
N ALA A 191 -11.63 -10.41 -23.36
CA ALA A 191 -11.90 -10.66 -24.77
C ALA A 191 -12.48 -12.08 -24.95
N PRO A 192 -13.39 -12.30 -25.93
CA PRO A 192 -14.02 -13.60 -26.13
C PRO A 192 -13.05 -14.68 -26.61
N ASP A 193 -12.00 -14.30 -27.34
CA ASP A 193 -10.93 -15.21 -27.80
C ASP A 193 -9.66 -14.95 -26.98
N SER A 194 -9.56 -15.59 -25.81
CA SER A 194 -8.38 -15.45 -24.95
C SER A 194 -7.18 -16.19 -25.54
N ASP A 195 -6.07 -15.48 -25.72
CA ASP A 195 -4.76 -16.07 -26.02
C ASP A 195 -4.42 -17.18 -25.00
N PRO A 196 -3.95 -18.37 -25.43
CA PRO A 196 -3.52 -19.45 -24.54
C PRO A 196 -2.55 -19.03 -23.42
N LEU A 197 -1.73 -18.00 -23.66
CA LEU A 197 -0.84 -17.42 -22.65
C LEU A 197 -1.61 -16.67 -21.57
N ILE A 198 -2.68 -15.96 -21.94
CA ILE A 198 -3.60 -15.28 -21.02
C ILE A 198 -4.36 -16.31 -20.19
N GLU A 199 -4.83 -17.41 -20.79
CA GLU A 199 -5.45 -18.51 -20.04
C GLU A 199 -4.47 -19.17 -19.06
N ARG A 200 -3.20 -19.34 -19.46
CA ARG A 200 -2.16 -19.87 -18.56
C ARG A 200 -1.93 -18.94 -17.39
N ALA A 201 -1.85 -17.64 -17.62
CA ALA A 201 -1.72 -16.64 -16.57
C ALA A 201 -2.95 -16.63 -15.64
N ALA A 202 -4.17 -16.75 -16.20
CA ALA A 202 -5.40 -16.86 -15.42
C ALA A 202 -5.41 -18.09 -14.51
N ARG A 203 -4.99 -19.27 -15.02
CA ARG A 203 -4.87 -20.49 -14.20
C ARG A 203 -3.83 -20.36 -13.08
N LEU A 204 -2.70 -19.73 -13.35
CA LEU A 204 -1.67 -19.47 -12.34
C LEU A 204 -2.20 -18.54 -11.24
N THR A 205 -2.89 -17.46 -11.63
CA THR A 205 -3.57 -16.55 -10.71
C THR A 205 -4.69 -17.23 -9.92
N ALA A 206 -5.47 -18.12 -10.55
CA ALA A 206 -6.57 -18.81 -9.89
C ALA A 206 -6.12 -19.68 -8.72
N ALA A 207 -4.90 -20.24 -8.78
CA ALA A 207 -4.31 -20.97 -7.66
C ALA A 207 -3.99 -20.10 -6.43
N GLU A 208 -3.93 -18.78 -6.62
CA GLU A 208 -3.61 -17.80 -5.57
C GLU A 208 -4.86 -17.12 -4.99
N VAL A 209 -6.02 -17.27 -5.61
CA VAL A 209 -7.28 -16.67 -5.13
C VAL A 209 -8.02 -17.67 -4.24
N GLY A 210 -8.48 -17.21 -3.08
CA GLY A 210 -9.21 -18.04 -2.13
C GLY A 210 -9.90 -17.26 -1.01
N PRO A 211 -10.80 -17.92 -0.25
CA PRO A 211 -11.65 -17.25 0.73
C PRO A 211 -10.91 -16.73 1.96
N ALA A 212 -9.69 -17.21 2.22
CA ALA A 212 -8.97 -16.87 3.44
C ALA A 212 -8.13 -15.59 3.36
N ASP A 213 -7.68 -15.14 2.17
CA ASP A 213 -6.84 -13.93 2.08
C ASP A 213 -7.10 -13.08 0.83
N LEU A 214 -6.74 -13.54 -0.36
CA LEU A 214 -6.86 -12.81 -1.63
C LEU A 214 -8.13 -13.25 -2.34
N HIS A 215 -9.14 -12.40 -2.35
CA HIS A 215 -10.49 -12.76 -2.81
C HIS A 215 -10.74 -12.45 -4.29
N TYR A 216 -9.99 -11.51 -4.86
CA TYR A 216 -10.07 -11.11 -6.25
C TYR A 216 -8.68 -10.72 -6.77
N LEU A 217 -8.38 -11.11 -8.00
CA LEU A 217 -7.17 -10.72 -8.70
C LEU A 217 -7.44 -10.55 -10.20
N ALA A 218 -7.06 -9.40 -10.74
CA ALA A 218 -7.18 -9.09 -12.15
C ALA A 218 -5.84 -8.67 -12.76
N TYR A 219 -5.65 -9.02 -14.02
CA TYR A 219 -4.51 -8.61 -14.82
C TYR A 219 -4.97 -7.69 -15.95
N TYR A 220 -4.26 -6.56 -16.06
CA TYR A 220 -4.49 -5.55 -17.07
C TYR A 220 -3.26 -5.38 -17.92
N ASP A 221 -3.50 -5.13 -19.21
CA ASP A 221 -2.48 -4.84 -20.19
C ASP A 221 -3.00 -3.73 -21.11
N HIS A 222 -2.20 -2.67 -21.27
CA HIS A 222 -2.58 -1.43 -21.93
C HIS A 222 -3.94 -0.90 -21.43
N TRP A 223 -4.13 -0.90 -20.11
CA TRP A 223 -5.34 -0.42 -19.41
C TRP A 223 -6.63 -1.22 -19.70
N SER A 224 -6.51 -2.32 -20.42
CA SER A 224 -7.63 -3.20 -20.75
C SER A 224 -7.56 -4.44 -19.89
N LEU A 225 -8.71 -4.86 -19.35
CA LEU A 225 -8.81 -6.12 -18.61
C LEU A 225 -8.43 -7.26 -19.55
N ARG A 226 -7.52 -8.13 -19.12
CA ARG A 226 -7.20 -9.37 -19.83
C ARG A 226 -7.91 -10.55 -19.19
N PHE A 227 -7.81 -10.66 -17.88
CA PHE A 227 -8.61 -11.59 -17.09
C PHE A 227 -8.80 -11.09 -15.65
N ALA A 228 -9.84 -11.56 -14.99
CA ALA A 228 -10.05 -11.46 -13.55
C ALA A 228 -10.43 -12.83 -12.99
N VAL A 229 -9.98 -13.13 -11.78
CA VAL A 229 -10.35 -14.32 -11.02
C VAL A 229 -10.85 -13.88 -9.64
N ASP A 230 -11.97 -14.45 -9.19
CA ASP A 230 -12.52 -14.19 -7.86
C ASP A 230 -13.16 -15.43 -7.23
N CYS A 231 -13.28 -15.40 -5.91
CA CYS A 231 -13.99 -16.41 -5.12
C CYS A 231 -15.24 -15.82 -4.42
N PHE A 232 -15.85 -14.74 -4.92
CA PHE A 232 -16.92 -14.03 -4.21
C PHE A 232 -18.19 -14.86 -4.00
N ALA A 233 -18.38 -15.94 -4.76
CA ALA A 233 -19.48 -16.88 -4.56
C ALA A 233 -19.25 -17.86 -3.38
N HIS A 234 -18.05 -17.86 -2.79
CA HIS A 234 -17.71 -18.79 -1.71
C HIS A 234 -18.55 -18.52 -0.45
N PRO A 235 -19.12 -19.55 0.21
CA PRO A 235 -20.00 -19.39 1.37
C PRO A 235 -19.39 -18.57 2.52
N ASP A 236 -18.09 -18.72 2.78
CA ASP A 236 -17.40 -17.99 3.85
C ASP A 236 -17.38 -16.47 3.65
N LEU A 237 -17.60 -15.99 2.42
CA LEU A 237 -17.56 -14.57 2.08
C LEU A 237 -18.94 -13.89 2.11
N VAL A 238 -20.03 -14.63 2.31
CA VAL A 238 -21.41 -14.09 2.28
C VAL A 238 -21.57 -12.86 3.19
N ARG A 239 -20.88 -12.83 4.33
CA ARG A 239 -20.90 -11.70 5.27
C ARG A 239 -20.39 -10.37 4.70
N PHE A 240 -19.59 -10.38 3.64
CA PHE A 240 -19.04 -9.18 2.98
C PHE A 240 -19.95 -8.62 1.87
N PHE A 241 -21.09 -9.27 1.63
CA PHE A 241 -22.05 -8.95 0.57
C PHE A 241 -23.46 -8.69 1.15
N THR A 242 -23.56 -8.14 2.36
CA THR A 242 -24.85 -7.76 2.98
C THR A 242 -25.52 -6.59 2.27
N ASP A 243 -24.73 -5.60 1.85
CA ASP A 243 -25.20 -4.33 1.27
C ASP A 243 -24.87 -4.19 -0.22
N THR A 244 -24.36 -5.25 -0.84
CA THR A 244 -24.01 -5.30 -2.27
C THR A 244 -23.95 -6.73 -2.76
N THR A 245 -23.95 -6.96 -4.07
CA THR A 245 -23.82 -8.31 -4.65
C THR A 245 -22.39 -8.57 -5.15
N PRO A 246 -21.96 -9.84 -5.25
CA PRO A 246 -20.72 -10.22 -5.93
C PRO A 246 -20.59 -9.61 -7.33
N GLU A 247 -21.66 -9.56 -8.12
CA GLU A 247 -21.66 -8.99 -9.47
C GLU A 247 -21.43 -7.48 -9.47
N ALA A 248 -22.13 -6.74 -8.59
CA ALA A 248 -21.93 -5.30 -8.45
C ALA A 248 -20.50 -4.99 -7.96
N ARG A 249 -19.96 -5.83 -7.07
CA ARG A 249 -18.59 -5.75 -6.57
C ARG A 249 -17.56 -5.93 -7.69
N ARG A 250 -17.72 -6.98 -8.51
CA ARG A 250 -16.85 -7.23 -9.67
C ARG A 250 -16.84 -6.05 -10.64
N ALA A 251 -18.03 -5.51 -10.95
CA ALA A 251 -18.14 -4.36 -11.85
C ALA A 251 -17.36 -3.14 -11.32
N LYS A 252 -17.43 -2.86 -10.02
CA LYS A 252 -16.68 -1.75 -9.39
C LYS A 252 -15.17 -2.00 -9.37
N TYR A 253 -14.71 -3.22 -9.09
CA TYR A 253 -13.27 -3.52 -9.17
C TYR A 253 -12.75 -3.49 -10.61
N ALA A 254 -13.55 -3.93 -11.58
CA ALA A 254 -13.22 -3.82 -12.99
C ALA A 254 -13.08 -2.34 -13.43
N GLU A 255 -14.02 -1.50 -13.01
CA GLU A 255 -13.99 -0.04 -13.20
C GLU A 255 -12.73 0.58 -12.58
N LEU A 256 -12.44 0.28 -11.31
CA LEU A 256 -11.24 0.76 -10.62
C LEU A 256 -9.98 0.33 -11.36
N GLY A 257 -9.90 -0.94 -11.79
CA GLY A 257 -8.74 -1.45 -12.50
C GLY A 257 -8.53 -0.76 -13.85
N SER A 258 -9.60 -0.44 -14.59
CA SER A 258 -9.49 0.37 -15.82
C SER A 258 -9.01 1.81 -15.55
N ARG A 259 -9.20 2.32 -14.33
CA ARG A 259 -8.79 3.66 -13.90
C ARG A 259 -7.46 3.70 -13.17
N ALA A 260 -6.77 2.57 -13.02
CA ALA A 260 -5.50 2.47 -12.30
C ALA A 260 -4.44 3.45 -12.82
N ALA A 261 -4.43 3.76 -14.12
CA ALA A 261 -3.57 4.79 -14.72
C ALA A 261 -3.74 6.16 -14.07
N VAL A 262 -5.01 6.55 -13.90
CA VAL A 262 -5.40 7.86 -13.38
C VAL A 262 -5.05 7.92 -11.91
N ILE A 263 -5.41 6.89 -11.15
CA ILE A 263 -5.07 6.75 -9.73
C ILE A 263 -3.54 6.86 -9.54
N ALA A 264 -2.76 6.18 -10.39
CA ALA A 264 -1.31 6.25 -10.34
C ALA A 264 -0.72 7.58 -10.78
N GLY A 265 -1.35 8.28 -11.72
CA GLY A 265 -0.99 9.65 -12.07
C GLY A 265 -1.20 10.59 -10.89
N ASP A 266 -2.38 10.51 -10.27
CA ASP A 266 -2.81 11.32 -9.14
C ASP A 266 -1.87 11.16 -7.93
N PHE A 267 -1.62 9.92 -7.49
CA PHE A 267 -0.64 9.62 -6.44
C PHE A 267 0.81 9.82 -6.90
N GLY A 268 1.08 9.61 -8.18
CA GLY A 268 2.38 9.85 -8.83
C GLY A 268 2.85 11.30 -8.69
N HIS A 269 1.92 12.26 -8.73
CA HIS A 269 2.26 13.66 -8.51
C HIS A 269 2.68 13.96 -7.06
N ALA A 270 2.08 13.29 -6.07
CA ALA A 270 2.47 13.42 -4.67
C ALA A 270 3.85 12.79 -4.43
N ILE A 271 4.09 11.58 -4.93
CA ILE A 271 5.37 10.88 -4.73
C ILE A 271 6.52 11.52 -5.51
N ARG A 272 6.25 12.24 -6.61
CA ARG A 272 7.30 12.91 -7.42
C ARG A 272 8.13 13.95 -6.67
N LEU A 273 7.59 14.47 -5.58
CA LEU A 273 8.28 15.40 -4.69
C LEU A 273 9.23 14.68 -3.72
N VAL A 274 9.06 13.36 -3.59
CA VAL A 274 9.88 12.47 -2.75
C VAL A 274 10.89 11.68 -3.58
N SER A 275 10.42 11.14 -4.71
CA SER A 275 11.11 10.21 -5.60
C SER A 275 10.95 10.66 -7.06
N ARG A 276 11.91 10.35 -7.93
CA ARG A 276 11.77 10.62 -9.37
C ARG A 276 11.14 9.46 -10.14
N ASP A 277 10.98 8.32 -9.49
CA ASP A 277 10.49 7.11 -10.12
C ASP A 277 8.96 7.11 -10.21
N LYS A 278 8.43 6.32 -11.14
CA LYS A 278 7.00 6.07 -11.21
C LYS A 278 6.57 5.20 -10.03
N PRO A 279 5.30 5.32 -9.59
CA PRO A 279 4.73 4.35 -8.66
C PRO A 279 4.84 2.94 -9.22
N VAL A 280 5.34 2.01 -8.39
CA VAL A 280 5.40 0.57 -8.68
C VAL A 280 4.36 -0.21 -7.88
N ARG A 281 3.81 0.43 -6.85
CA ARG A 281 2.79 -0.15 -5.98
C ARG A 281 1.90 0.94 -5.36
N ILE A 282 0.60 0.66 -5.30
CA ILE A 282 -0.37 1.40 -4.49
C ILE A 282 -1.13 0.39 -3.63
N VAL A 283 -1.38 0.74 -2.38
CA VAL A 283 -2.26 0.01 -1.46
C VAL A 283 -3.31 1.00 -0.96
N LEU A 284 -4.58 0.67 -1.15
CA LEU A 284 -5.74 1.41 -0.65
C LEU A 284 -6.43 0.54 0.39
N ASP A 285 -6.19 0.84 1.66
CA ASP A 285 -6.60 0.04 2.81
C ASP A 285 -7.85 0.69 3.43
N VAL A 286 -8.98 0.00 3.31
CA VAL A 286 -10.32 0.43 3.75
C VAL A 286 -10.72 -0.38 4.96
N ARG A 287 -11.64 0.10 5.80
CA ARG A 287 -11.98 -0.58 7.08
C ARG A 287 -12.27 -2.08 7.01
N GLN A 288 -12.82 -2.58 5.91
CA GLN A 288 -13.10 -4.00 5.74
C GLN A 288 -11.94 -4.80 5.14
N GLY A 289 -11.00 -4.19 4.41
CA GLY A 289 -9.98 -4.92 3.64
C GLY A 289 -9.10 -3.98 2.81
N ALA A 290 -8.54 -4.43 1.69
CA ALA A 290 -7.66 -3.58 0.89
C ALA A 290 -7.68 -3.89 -0.60
N ILE A 291 -7.32 -2.87 -1.38
CA ILE A 291 -7.15 -2.93 -2.84
C ILE A 291 -5.69 -2.63 -3.15
N TYR A 292 -5.08 -3.48 -3.96
CA TYR A 292 -3.68 -3.37 -4.34
C TYR A 292 -3.59 -3.11 -5.83
N VAL A 293 -2.74 -2.17 -6.22
CA VAL A 293 -2.31 -2.03 -7.61
C VAL A 293 -0.81 -2.28 -7.65
N ARG A 294 -0.37 -3.20 -8.53
CA ARG A 294 1.02 -3.61 -8.69
C ARG A 294 1.43 -3.50 -10.14
N TRP A 295 2.35 -2.61 -10.45
CA TRP A 295 2.88 -2.50 -11.80
C TRP A 295 3.89 -3.61 -12.06
N LEU A 296 3.77 -4.26 -13.21
CA LEU A 296 4.78 -5.16 -13.75
C LEU A 296 5.79 -4.35 -14.56
N ASP A 297 5.28 -3.40 -15.36
CA ASP A 297 6.03 -2.47 -16.20
C ASP A 297 5.10 -1.39 -16.77
N THR A 298 5.45 -0.79 -17.92
CA THR A 298 4.66 0.25 -18.55
C THR A 298 3.42 -0.35 -19.23
N GLY A 299 2.27 -0.12 -18.62
CA GLY A 299 0.96 -0.50 -19.17
C GLY A 299 0.44 -1.86 -18.67
N ARG A 300 1.27 -2.64 -17.96
CA ARG A 300 0.89 -3.94 -17.39
C ARG A 300 0.90 -3.90 -15.87
N TYR A 301 -0.19 -4.36 -15.26
CA TYR A 301 -0.37 -4.33 -13.82
C TYR A 301 -1.38 -5.37 -13.32
N LEU A 302 -1.27 -5.68 -12.04
CA LEU A 302 -2.21 -6.51 -11.29
C LEU A 302 -3.06 -5.61 -10.38
N VAL A 303 -4.33 -5.98 -10.25
CA VAL A 303 -5.25 -5.44 -9.25
C VAL A 303 -5.69 -6.58 -8.34
N GLY A 304 -5.29 -6.55 -7.07
CA GLY A 304 -5.70 -7.53 -6.08
C GLY A 304 -6.65 -6.92 -5.05
N VAL A 305 -7.48 -7.75 -4.43
CA VAL A 305 -8.37 -7.32 -3.35
C VAL A 305 -8.43 -8.36 -2.25
N THR A 306 -8.37 -7.89 -1.01
CA THR A 306 -8.88 -8.63 0.15
C THR A 306 -10.09 -7.90 0.74
N LEU A 307 -11.06 -8.67 1.21
CA LEU A 307 -12.26 -8.23 1.89
C LEU A 307 -12.16 -8.38 3.41
N ASP A 308 -11.02 -8.85 3.95
CA ASP A 308 -10.81 -9.04 5.38
C ASP A 308 -9.58 -8.25 5.85
N GLN A 309 -9.82 -7.23 6.69
CA GLN A 309 -8.80 -6.33 7.21
C GLN A 309 -7.65 -7.07 7.88
N SER A 310 -7.97 -8.15 8.59
CA SER A 310 -6.97 -8.93 9.33
C SER A 310 -6.06 -9.77 8.42
N MET A 311 -6.36 -9.82 7.12
CA MET A 311 -5.62 -10.58 6.11
C MET A 311 -4.91 -9.67 5.09
N VAL A 312 -4.93 -8.35 5.29
CA VAL A 312 -4.30 -7.37 4.38
C VAL A 312 -2.82 -7.65 4.15
N ALA A 313 -2.03 -7.86 5.21
CA ALA A 313 -0.61 -8.19 5.06
C ALA A 313 -0.37 -9.54 4.36
N ALA A 314 -1.27 -10.52 4.57
CA ALA A 314 -1.18 -11.85 3.96
C ALA A 314 -1.45 -11.79 2.45
N ALA A 315 -2.54 -11.14 2.05
CA ALA A 315 -2.91 -10.93 0.65
C ALA A 315 -1.83 -10.13 -0.09
N GLU A 316 -1.23 -9.12 0.56
CA GLU A 316 -0.14 -8.34 -0.02
C GLU A 316 1.10 -9.19 -0.30
N ARG A 317 1.56 -9.99 0.68
CA ARG A 317 2.69 -10.92 0.49
C ARG A 317 2.44 -11.93 -0.62
N ARG A 318 1.20 -12.40 -0.75
CA ARG A 318 0.82 -13.31 -1.84
C ARG A 318 1.00 -12.65 -3.20
N LEU A 319 0.51 -11.42 -3.35
CA LEU A 319 0.70 -10.66 -4.59
C LEU A 319 2.18 -10.45 -4.92
N ASP A 320 2.99 -10.12 -3.92
CA ASP A 320 4.42 -9.89 -4.13
C ASP A 320 5.16 -11.19 -4.56
N THR A 321 4.70 -12.35 -4.06
CA THR A 321 5.19 -13.67 -4.48
C THR A 321 4.74 -14.04 -5.90
N LEU A 322 3.49 -13.71 -6.26
CA LEU A 322 2.92 -14.03 -7.57
C LEU A 322 3.46 -13.14 -8.70
N ARG A 323 3.70 -11.87 -8.41
CA ARG A 323 4.13 -10.84 -9.37
C ARG A 323 5.26 -11.29 -10.31
N PRO A 324 6.41 -11.82 -9.84
CA PRO A 324 7.49 -12.24 -10.73
C PRO A 324 7.09 -13.39 -11.66
N HIS A 325 6.19 -14.28 -11.24
CA HIS A 325 5.71 -15.39 -12.08
C HIS A 325 4.85 -14.89 -13.23
N ILE A 326 3.96 -13.92 -12.99
CA ILE A 326 3.18 -13.29 -14.05
C ILE A 326 4.07 -12.49 -14.99
N ALA A 327 5.01 -11.69 -14.45
CA ALA A 327 5.94 -10.91 -15.27
C ALA A 327 6.78 -11.80 -16.21
N ALA A 328 7.19 -12.99 -15.76
CA ALA A 328 7.95 -13.95 -16.57
C ALA A 328 7.14 -14.55 -17.74
N LEU A 329 5.81 -14.60 -17.65
CA LEU A 329 4.94 -15.04 -18.76
C LEU A 329 4.87 -13.98 -19.87
N PHE A 330 5.05 -12.71 -19.53
CA PHE A 330 4.98 -11.60 -20.47
C PHE A 330 6.29 -10.80 -20.43
N PRO A 331 7.42 -11.34 -20.92
CA PRO A 331 8.68 -10.62 -20.90
C PRO A 331 8.54 -9.29 -21.68
N VAL A 332 9.11 -8.22 -21.12
CA VAL A 332 9.26 -6.96 -21.88
C VAL A 332 10.27 -7.26 -23.00
N PRO A 333 9.98 -6.93 -24.27
CA PRO A 333 10.99 -7.01 -25.32
C PRO A 333 12.22 -6.21 -24.90
N ALA A 334 13.40 -6.85 -24.93
CA ALA A 334 14.65 -6.12 -24.73
C ALA A 334 14.74 -5.05 -25.84
N ASP A 335 14.76 -3.78 -25.44
CA ASP A 335 14.85 -2.58 -26.28
C ASP A 335 13.69 -2.31 -27.25
N GLY A 336 12.84 -1.33 -26.89
CA GLY A 336 12.35 -0.27 -27.79
C GLY A 336 11.65 -0.63 -29.11
N ALA A 337 11.41 -1.91 -29.41
CA ALA A 337 10.66 -2.33 -30.57
C ALA A 337 9.20 -2.03 -30.29
N ALA A 338 8.72 -0.91 -30.84
CA ALA A 338 7.29 -0.60 -30.89
C ALA A 338 6.54 -1.85 -31.37
N PRO A 339 5.45 -2.27 -30.71
CA PRO A 339 4.64 -3.37 -31.20
C PRO A 339 4.18 -3.01 -32.61
N LEU A 340 4.51 -3.87 -33.58
CA LEU A 340 3.96 -3.78 -34.93
C LEU A 340 2.45 -3.88 -34.79
N THR A 341 1.76 -2.77 -35.04
CA THR A 341 0.32 -2.73 -35.22
C THR A 341 -0.04 -3.64 -36.38
N GLY A 342 -0.68 -4.77 -36.07
CA GLY A 342 -1.40 -5.62 -37.02
C GLY A 342 -2.89 -5.41 -36.87
#